data_AF-A0A2G5NNT0-F1
#
_entry.id   AF-A0A2G5NNT0-F1
#
_cell.length_a   1.000
_cell.length_b   1.000
_cell.length_c   1.000
_cell.angle_alpha   90.00
_cell.angle_beta   90.00
_cell.angle_gamma   90.00
#
_symmetry.space_group_name_H-M   'P 1'
#
loop_
_entity.id
_entity.type
_entity.pdbx_description
1 polymer ?
#
loop_
_entity_poly.entity_id
_entity_poly.type
_entity_poly.pdbx_seq_one_letter_code
_entity_poly.pdbx_strand_id
1 'polypeptide(L)'
;MSNSNKSLTFTKYFIVMTFIIASLSALFTISDFFSKPISNNLLNLSNKGLYYFLAYAIQMLIILTILILAYQLVLNINIKDYFNTINYDKLLLIAILTIIYGVLNLLKKYLNITPEYRSLLDTTVDTNQLLFLLSLVILTSLSIYEESKKIKEENDLTI
;
A
#
# COMPACT_ATOMS: atom_id res chain seq x y z
N MET A 1 -15.32 -28.10 -0.42
CA MET A 1 -14.64 -26.81 -0.68
C MET A 1 -13.87 -26.43 0.57
N SER A 2 -12.54 -26.43 0.52
CA SER A 2 -11.68 -26.20 1.70
C SER A 2 -11.87 -24.77 2.25
N ASN A 3 -11.69 -24.60 3.57
CA ASN A 3 -11.79 -23.30 4.23
C ASN A 3 -10.77 -22.26 3.69
N SER A 4 -9.65 -22.70 3.09
CA SER A 4 -8.64 -21.81 2.51
C SER A 4 -9.17 -20.99 1.32
N ASN A 5 -10.01 -21.57 0.46
CA ASN A 5 -10.57 -20.87 -0.70
C ASN A 5 -11.59 -19.77 -0.31
N LYS A 6 -12.33 -19.97 0.78
CA LYS A 6 -13.26 -18.94 1.31
C LYS A 6 -12.50 -17.76 1.92
N SER A 7 -11.43 -18.04 2.68
CA SER A 7 -10.56 -17.00 3.28
C SER A 7 -9.88 -16.14 2.22
N LEU A 8 -9.32 -16.75 1.17
CA LEU A 8 -8.71 -16.05 0.03
C LEU A 8 -9.69 -15.14 -0.71
N THR A 9 -10.93 -15.59 -0.89
CA THR A 9 -11.98 -14.81 -1.54
C THR A 9 -12.36 -13.59 -0.70
N PHE A 10 -12.46 -13.76 0.62
CA PHE A 10 -12.70 -12.66 1.56
C PHE A 10 -11.58 -11.62 1.50
N THR A 11 -10.31 -12.03 1.55
CA THR A 11 -9.15 -11.12 1.44
C THR A 11 -9.17 -10.29 0.15
N LYS A 12 -9.59 -10.87 -0.98
CA LYS A 12 -9.76 -10.13 -2.25
C LYS A 12 -10.75 -8.98 -2.12
N TYR A 13 -11.92 -9.23 -1.54
CA TYR A 13 -12.93 -8.19 -1.34
C TYR A 13 -12.44 -7.08 -0.41
N PHE A 14 -11.69 -7.42 0.65
CA PHE A 14 -11.10 -6.42 1.53
C PHE A 14 -10.09 -5.53 0.81
N ILE A 15 -9.19 -6.10 0.01
CA ILE A 15 -8.22 -5.31 -0.76
C ILE A 15 -8.94 -4.37 -1.74
N VAL A 16 -9.97 -4.84 -2.44
CA VAL A 16 -10.77 -4.01 -3.36
C VAL A 16 -11.48 -2.89 -2.59
N MET A 17 -12.06 -3.19 -1.42
CA MET A 17 -12.69 -2.17 -0.59
C MET A 17 -11.67 -1.11 -0.14
N THR A 18 -10.50 -1.52 0.34
CA THR A 18 -9.42 -0.60 0.72
C THR A 18 -8.96 0.24 -0.47
N PHE A 19 -8.90 -0.33 -1.68
CA PHE A 19 -8.57 0.41 -2.89
C PHE A 19 -9.57 1.51 -3.22
N ILE A 20 -10.87 1.21 -3.11
CA ILE A 20 -11.93 2.20 -3.33
C ILE A 20 -11.82 3.33 -2.28
N ILE A 21 -11.64 2.98 -1.01
CA ILE A 21 -11.54 3.97 0.07
C ILE A 21 -10.29 4.85 -0.12
N ALA A 22 -9.12 4.28 -0.42
CA ALA A 22 -7.89 5.03 -0.67
C ALA A 22 -8.00 5.96 -1.89
N SER A 23 -8.69 5.51 -2.94
CA SER A 23 -8.92 6.33 -4.13
C SER A 23 -9.87 7.49 -3.82
N LEU A 24 -10.95 7.24 -3.08
CA LEU A 24 -11.88 8.29 -2.66
C LEU A 24 -11.22 9.28 -1.70
N SER A 25 -10.43 8.83 -0.72
CA SER A 25 -9.71 9.73 0.19
C SER A 25 -8.75 10.63 -0.59
N ALA A 26 -7.97 10.07 -1.52
CA ALA A 26 -7.09 10.85 -2.39
C ALA A 26 -7.86 11.93 -3.16
N LEU A 27 -8.97 11.55 -3.82
CA LEU A 27 -9.77 12.47 -4.62
C LEU A 27 -10.37 13.60 -3.78
N PHE A 28 -10.94 13.29 -2.62
CA PHE A 28 -11.51 14.31 -1.73
C PHE A 28 -10.45 15.25 -1.18
N THR A 29 -9.31 14.73 -0.71
CA THR A 29 -8.22 15.55 -0.18
C THR A 29 -7.61 16.45 -1.25
N ILE A 30 -7.38 15.93 -2.46
CA ILE A 30 -6.84 16.72 -3.58
C ILE A 30 -7.86 17.79 -4.02
N SER A 31 -9.15 17.45 -4.09
CA SER A 31 -10.21 18.39 -4.42
C SER A 31 -10.32 19.52 -3.39
N ASP A 32 -10.34 19.19 -2.10
CA ASP A 32 -10.37 20.19 -1.02
C ASP A 32 -9.13 21.08 -1.08
N PHE A 33 -7.95 20.50 -1.34
CA PHE A 33 -6.70 21.25 -1.47
C PHE A 33 -6.76 22.32 -2.57
N PHE A 34 -7.21 21.97 -3.78
CA PHE A 34 -7.34 22.92 -4.88
C PHE A 34 -8.48 23.92 -4.71
N SER A 35 -9.46 23.63 -3.84
CA SER A 35 -10.51 24.60 -3.51
C SER A 35 -10.03 25.72 -2.57
N LYS A 36 -8.91 25.53 -1.86
CA LYS A 36 -8.40 26.52 -0.89
C LYS A 36 -7.49 27.57 -1.55
N PRO A 37 -7.52 28.83 -1.06
CA PRO A 37 -6.65 29.91 -1.56
C PRO A 37 -5.15 29.60 -1.45
N ILE A 38 -4.78 28.74 -0.50
CA ILE A 38 -3.40 28.32 -0.26
C ILE A 38 -2.79 27.57 -1.45
N SER A 39 -3.63 27.03 -2.35
CA SER A 39 -3.21 26.36 -3.57
C SER A 39 -2.79 27.33 -4.67
N ASN A 40 -3.23 28.59 -4.63
CA ASN A 40 -3.00 29.57 -5.71
C ASN A 40 -1.51 29.88 -5.95
N ASN A 41 -0.67 29.72 -4.92
CA ASN A 41 0.77 29.95 -4.99
C ASN A 41 1.60 28.66 -5.12
N LEU A 42 0.98 27.54 -5.52
CA LEU A 42 1.66 26.24 -5.65
C LEU A 42 2.82 26.27 -6.63
N LEU A 43 2.64 26.86 -7.82
CA LEU A 43 3.62 26.80 -8.91
C LEU A 43 4.92 27.55 -8.63
N ASN A 44 5.03 28.27 -7.52
CA ASN A 44 6.28 28.86 -7.10
C ASN A 44 7.21 27.77 -6.51
N LEU A 45 8.32 27.49 -7.18
CA LEU A 45 9.31 26.50 -6.75
C LEU A 45 9.92 26.80 -5.37
N SER A 46 9.86 28.04 -4.88
CA SER A 46 10.28 28.36 -3.50
C SER A 46 9.23 27.98 -2.44
N ASN A 47 8.05 27.52 -2.84
CA ASN A 47 6.95 27.22 -1.93
C ASN A 47 7.11 25.83 -1.32
N LYS A 48 7.41 25.79 -0.01
CA LYS A 48 7.46 24.55 0.78
C LYS A 48 6.14 23.75 0.73
N GLY A 49 5.02 24.43 0.50
CA GLY A 49 3.71 23.82 0.28
C GLY A 49 3.64 22.94 -0.98
N LEU A 50 4.33 23.30 -2.07
CA LEU A 50 4.42 22.46 -3.27
C LEU A 50 5.15 21.15 -2.99
N TYR A 51 6.28 21.21 -2.27
CA TYR A 51 7.01 19.99 -1.89
C TYR A 51 6.19 19.09 -0.96
N TYR A 52 5.40 19.69 -0.05
CA TYR A 52 4.52 18.95 0.84
C TYR A 52 3.37 18.27 0.08
N PHE A 53 2.78 18.96 -0.89
CA PHE A 53 1.76 18.41 -1.77
C PHE A 53 2.30 17.30 -2.69
N LEU A 54 3.49 17.49 -3.27
CA LEU A 54 4.14 16.45 -4.08
C LEU A 54 4.46 15.21 -3.23
N ALA A 55 4.94 15.38 -2.00
CA ALA A 55 5.15 14.27 -1.09
C ALA A 55 3.84 13.50 -0.83
N TYR A 56 2.74 14.22 -0.60
CA TYR A 56 1.40 13.62 -0.46
C TYR A 56 0.98 12.84 -1.72
N ALA A 57 1.11 13.45 -2.91
CA ALA A 57 0.72 12.82 -4.16
C ALA A 57 1.51 11.53 -4.45
N ILE A 58 2.84 11.56 -4.22
CA ILE A 58 3.70 10.38 -4.36
C ILE A 58 3.30 9.30 -3.35
N GLN A 59 3.00 9.67 -2.10
CA GLN A 59 2.52 8.75 -1.07
C GLN A 59 1.22 8.03 -1.50
N MET A 60 0.27 8.75 -2.10
CA MET A 60 -0.97 8.14 -2.60
C MET A 60 -0.71 7.19 -3.79
N LEU A 61 0.16 7.57 -4.73
CA LEU A 61 0.56 6.68 -5.83
C LEU A 61 1.23 5.40 -5.32
N ILE A 62 2.06 5.51 -4.28
CA ILE A 62 2.67 4.36 -3.61
C ILE A 62 1.59 3.43 -3.03
N ILE A 63 0.63 3.97 -2.27
CA ILE A 63 -0.44 3.16 -1.67
C ILE A 63 -1.24 2.42 -2.75
N LEU A 64 -1.63 3.11 -3.83
CA LEU A 64 -2.35 2.50 -4.94
C LEU A 64 -1.53 1.39 -5.61
N THR A 65 -0.22 1.60 -5.78
CA THR A 65 0.68 0.58 -6.34
C THR A 65 0.77 -0.64 -5.43
N ILE A 66 0.92 -0.44 -4.11
CA ILE A 66 0.95 -1.55 -3.14
C ILE A 66 -0.37 -2.32 -3.16
N LEU A 67 -1.51 -1.65 -3.26
CA LEU A 67 -2.83 -2.30 -3.36
C LEU A 67 -2.94 -3.19 -4.60
N ILE A 68 -2.46 -2.71 -5.76
CA ILE A 68 -2.45 -3.49 -7.00
C ILE A 68 -1.58 -4.74 -6.83
N LEU A 69 -0.37 -4.58 -6.27
CA LEU A 69 0.55 -5.70 -6.05
C LEU A 69 -0.02 -6.71 -5.03
N ALA A 70 -0.64 -6.23 -3.95
CA ALA A 70 -1.30 -7.06 -2.95
C ALA A 70 -2.47 -7.85 -3.58
N TYR A 71 -3.30 -7.19 -4.40
CA TYR A 71 -4.37 -7.86 -5.12
C TYR A 71 -3.84 -8.97 -6.05
N GLN A 72 -2.77 -8.69 -6.80
CA GLN A 72 -2.13 -9.68 -7.66
C GLN A 72 -1.52 -10.85 -6.88
N LEU A 73 -0.95 -10.62 -5.69
CA LEU A 73 -0.46 -11.69 -4.82
C LEU A 73 -1.60 -12.63 -4.42
N VAL A 74 -2.75 -12.09 -4.03
CA VAL A 74 -3.92 -12.88 -3.61
C VAL A 74 -4.60 -13.60 -4.79
N LEU A 75 -4.50 -13.06 -6.01
CA LEU A 75 -4.99 -13.76 -7.22
C LEU A 75 -4.12 -14.97 -7.58
N ASN A 76 -2.81 -14.86 -7.44
CA ASN A 76 -1.83 -15.84 -7.92
C ASN A 76 -1.48 -16.93 -6.89
N ILE A 77 -2.20 -17.02 -5.76
CA ILE A 77 -2.08 -18.17 -4.86
C ILE A 77 -2.80 -19.36 -5.48
N ASN A 78 -2.20 -19.94 -6.51
CA ASN A 78 -2.58 -21.25 -7.00
C ASN A 78 -1.56 -22.26 -6.50
N ILE A 79 -2.01 -23.45 -6.11
CA ILE A 79 -1.27 -24.42 -5.28
C ILE A 79 0.08 -24.89 -5.90
N LYS A 80 0.32 -24.56 -7.17
CA LYS A 80 1.52 -24.93 -7.92
C LYS A 80 2.59 -23.82 -8.02
N ASP A 81 2.34 -22.63 -7.48
CA ASP A 81 3.17 -21.41 -7.66
C ASP A 81 3.82 -20.89 -6.37
N TYR A 82 3.90 -21.71 -5.31
CA TYR A 82 4.42 -21.28 -4.01
C TYR A 82 5.92 -20.88 -4.03
N PHE A 83 6.71 -21.41 -4.97
CA PHE A 83 8.11 -21.02 -5.21
C PHE A 83 8.27 -20.06 -6.40
N ASN A 84 7.25 -19.26 -6.72
CA ASN A 84 7.32 -18.35 -7.85
C ASN A 84 8.11 -17.07 -7.51
N THR A 85 9.24 -16.86 -8.18
CA THR A 85 10.08 -15.66 -8.03
C THR A 85 9.31 -14.36 -8.27
N ILE A 86 8.26 -14.38 -9.08
CA ILE A 86 7.38 -13.22 -9.32
C ILE A 86 6.68 -12.79 -8.04
N ASN A 87 6.27 -13.73 -7.17
CA ASN A 87 5.64 -13.39 -5.90
C ASN A 87 6.66 -12.80 -4.91
N TYR A 88 7.89 -13.31 -4.92
CA TYR A 88 9.01 -12.72 -4.17
C TYR A 88 9.28 -11.27 -4.62
N ASP A 89 9.41 -11.03 -5.93
CA ASP A 89 9.68 -9.70 -6.47
C ASP A 89 8.58 -8.69 -6.11
N LYS A 90 7.31 -9.13 -6.14
CA LYS A 90 6.18 -8.30 -5.69
C LYS A 90 6.28 -7.96 -4.21
N LEU A 91 6.59 -8.93 -3.34
CA LEU A 91 6.75 -8.69 -1.90
C LEU A 91 7.93 -7.74 -1.62
N LEU A 92 9.05 -7.92 -2.33
CA LEU A 92 10.21 -7.03 -2.25
C LEU A 92 9.84 -5.61 -2.67
N LEU A 93 9.12 -5.45 -3.79
CA LEU A 93 8.68 -4.15 -4.27
C LEU A 93 7.71 -3.48 -3.28
N ILE A 94 6.76 -4.23 -2.70
CA ILE A 94 5.88 -3.73 -1.63
C ILE A 94 6.70 -3.21 -0.44
N ALA A 95 7.74 -3.95 -0.01
CA ALA A 95 8.61 -3.53 1.08
C ALA A 95 9.37 -2.22 0.74
N ILE A 96 9.98 -2.14 -0.44
CA ILE A 96 10.70 -0.93 -0.89
C ILE A 96 9.75 0.27 -0.95
N LEU A 97 8.57 0.12 -1.54
CA LEU A 97 7.56 1.17 -1.63
C LEU A 97 7.11 1.64 -0.25
N THR A 98 6.93 0.71 0.70
CA THR A 98 6.58 1.01 2.09
C THR A 98 7.67 1.83 2.79
N ILE A 99 8.94 1.50 2.56
CA ILE A 99 10.08 2.27 3.10
C ILE A 99 10.06 3.69 2.52
N ILE A 100 9.90 3.83 1.20
CA ILE A 100 9.82 5.15 0.54
C ILE A 100 8.66 5.97 1.11
N TYR A 101 7.49 5.35 1.31
CA TYR A 101 6.33 6.00 1.93
C TYR A 101 6.66 6.53 3.33
N GLY A 102 7.31 5.71 4.16
CA GLY A 102 7.73 6.10 5.51
C GLY A 102 8.74 7.24 5.50
N VAL A 103 9.74 7.20 4.61
CA VAL A 103 10.72 8.27 4.44
C VAL A 103 10.05 9.58 4.03
N LEU A 104 9.11 9.57 3.07
CA LEU A 104 8.35 10.76 2.69
C LEU A 104 7.57 11.33 3.87
N ASN A 105 6.98 10.46 4.71
CA ASN A 105 6.25 10.90 5.89
C ASN A 105 7.16 11.59 6.92
N LEU A 106 8.40 11.09 7.08
CA LEU A 106 9.41 11.75 7.90
C LEU A 106 9.86 13.08 7.30
N LEU A 107 10.12 13.14 5.98
CA LEU A 107 10.53 14.37 5.29
C LEU A 107 9.50 15.49 5.45
N LYS A 108 8.20 15.17 5.39
CA LYS A 108 7.11 16.12 5.65
C LYS A 108 7.24 16.85 6.99
N LYS A 109 7.74 16.19 8.05
CA LYS A 109 7.97 16.79 9.37
C LYS A 109 8.99 17.95 9.32
N TYR A 110 9.95 17.90 8.40
CA TYR A 110 11.03 18.88 8.29
C TYR A 110 10.71 20.07 7.38
N LEU A 111 9.58 20.04 6.64
CA LEU A 111 9.27 21.08 5.65
C LEU A 111 8.79 22.42 6.24
N ASN A 112 8.71 22.59 7.57
CA ASN A 112 8.28 23.82 8.27
C ASN A 112 7.19 24.63 7.54
N ILE A 113 6.11 23.93 7.16
CA ILE A 113 4.94 24.50 6.47
C ILE A 113 3.90 25.01 7.48
N THR A 114 2.99 25.86 7.00
CA THR A 114 1.87 26.38 7.79
C THR A 114 0.96 25.26 8.30
N PRO A 115 0.25 25.46 9.42
CA PRO A 115 -0.67 24.46 9.98
C PRO A 115 -1.76 24.02 9.00
N GLU A 116 -2.22 24.92 8.13
CA GLU A 116 -3.26 24.65 7.12
C GLU A 116 -2.84 23.56 6.11
N TYR A 117 -1.60 23.60 5.60
CA TYR A 117 -1.08 22.52 4.76
C TYR A 117 -0.96 21.19 5.53
N ARG A 118 -0.59 21.25 6.82
CA ARG A 118 -0.43 20.04 7.64
C ARG A 118 -1.76 19.36 7.90
N SER A 119 -2.79 20.12 8.22
CA SER A 119 -4.12 19.58 8.50
C SER A 119 -4.77 19.03 7.24
N LEU A 120 -4.58 19.69 6.10
CA LEU A 120 -5.29 19.33 4.88
C LEU A 120 -4.63 18.17 4.14
N LEU A 121 -3.30 18.05 4.21
CA LEU A 121 -2.52 16.97 3.61
C LEU A 121 -1.98 16.00 4.69
N ASP A 122 -2.77 15.80 5.74
CA ASP A 122 -2.50 14.82 6.79
C ASP A 122 -2.64 13.40 6.21
N THR A 123 -1.63 12.57 6.45
CA THR A 123 -1.53 11.19 5.96
C THR A 123 -1.83 10.16 7.04
N THR A 124 -2.37 10.56 8.18
CA THR A 124 -2.68 9.64 9.29
C THR A 124 -3.65 8.54 8.85
N VAL A 125 -4.74 8.89 8.16
CA VAL A 125 -5.72 7.92 7.65
C VAL A 125 -5.07 6.98 6.63
N ASP A 126 -4.32 7.53 5.68
CA ASP A 126 -3.65 6.77 4.62
C ASP A 126 -2.58 5.83 5.19
N THR A 127 -1.87 6.26 6.23
CA THR A 127 -0.88 5.43 6.95
C THR A 127 -1.56 4.27 7.67
N ASN A 128 -2.71 4.49 8.30
CA ASN A 128 -3.48 3.43 8.93
C ASN A 128 -3.99 2.40 7.90
N GLN A 129 -4.41 2.87 6.72
CA GLN A 129 -4.78 1.99 5.61
C GLN A 129 -3.58 1.17 5.12
N LEU A 130 -2.40 1.78 5.00
CA LEU A 130 -1.18 1.08 4.63
C LEU A 130 -0.81 0.00 5.65
N LEU A 131 -0.91 0.29 6.96
CA LEU A 131 -0.66 -0.71 8.02
C LEU A 131 -1.63 -1.89 7.95
N PHE A 132 -2.91 -1.61 7.70
CA PHE A 132 -3.91 -2.64 7.48
C PHE A 132 -3.57 -3.52 6.27
N LEU A 133 -3.19 -2.89 5.15
CA LEU A 133 -2.79 -3.60 3.93
C LEU A 133 -1.55 -4.47 4.12
N LEU A 134 -0.54 -3.96 4.82
CA LEU A 134 0.66 -4.74 5.16
C LEU A 134 0.32 -5.97 6.01
N SER A 135 -0.65 -5.85 6.92
CA SER A 135 -1.15 -6.98 7.71
C SER A 135 -1.75 -8.07 6.80
N LEU A 136 -2.51 -7.69 5.77
CA LEU A 136 -3.03 -8.64 4.78
C LEU A 136 -1.92 -9.29 3.94
N VAL A 137 -0.90 -8.52 3.56
CA VAL A 137 0.28 -9.03 2.83
C VAL A 137 1.06 -10.03 3.68
N ILE A 138 1.23 -9.77 4.97
CA ILE A 138 1.87 -10.70 5.92
C ILE A 138 1.05 -11.99 6.04
N LEU A 139 -0.26 -11.91 6.25
CA LEU A 139 -1.15 -13.09 6.31
C LEU A 139 -1.08 -13.93 5.03
N THR A 140 -1.03 -13.25 3.88
CA THR A 140 -0.88 -13.89 2.58
C THR A 140 0.47 -14.61 2.47
N SER A 141 1.55 -13.95 2.91
CA SER A 141 2.91 -14.51 2.91
C SER A 141 3.04 -15.71 3.84
N LEU A 142 2.42 -15.68 5.02
CA LEU A 142 2.37 -16.80 5.95
C LEU A 142 1.63 -18.00 5.35
N SER A 143 0.52 -17.75 4.66
CA SER A 143 -0.24 -18.81 3.97
C SER A 143 0.58 -19.45 2.86
N ILE A 144 1.33 -18.65 2.10
CA ILE A 144 2.27 -19.13 1.07
C ILE A 144 3.38 -19.97 1.72
N TYR A 145 3.94 -19.52 2.84
CA TYR A 145 5.01 -20.22 3.55
C TYR A 145 4.56 -21.57 4.10
N GLU A 146 3.38 -21.65 4.74
CA GLU A 146 2.86 -22.89 5.31
C GLU A 146 2.67 -23.97 4.24
N GLU A 147 2.07 -23.60 3.10
CA GLU A 147 1.88 -24.52 1.98
C GLU A 147 3.21 -24.91 1.31
N SER A 148 4.16 -23.97 1.19
CA SER A 148 5.52 -24.28 0.73
C SER A 148 6.21 -25.31 1.62
N LYS A 149 6.00 -25.23 2.95
CA LYS A 149 6.57 -26.17 3.92
C LYS A 149 5.96 -27.57 3.75
N LYS A 150 4.64 -27.67 3.58
CA LYS A 150 3.95 -28.96 3.35
C LYS A 150 4.47 -29.68 2.11
N ILE A 151 4.63 -28.95 1.00
CA ILE A 151 5.18 -29.52 -0.26
C ILE A 151 6.61 -30.01 -0.06
N LYS A 152 7.43 -29.26 0.68
CA LYS A 152 8.80 -29.69 0.99
C LYS A 152 8.80 -30.97 1.82
N GLU A 153 7.97 -31.03 2.87
CA GLU A 153 7.83 -32.23 3.71
C GLU A 153 7.35 -33.46 2.90
N GLU A 154 6.40 -33.29 1.97
CA GLU A 154 5.95 -34.37 1.08
C GLU A 154 7.06 -34.86 0.12
N ASN A 155 7.84 -33.94 -0.45
CA ASN A 155 8.94 -34.29 -1.36
C ASN A 155 10.12 -34.92 -0.60
N ASP A 156 10.43 -34.46 0.62
CA ASP A 156 11.48 -35.05 1.46
C ASP A 156 11.11 -36.48 1.93
N LEU A 157 9.80 -36.82 1.97
CA LEU A 157 9.30 -38.17 2.34
C LEU A 157 9.20 -39.14 1.15
N THR A 158 9.37 -38.68 -0.08
CA THR A 158 9.21 -39.49 -1.31
C THR A 158 10.52 -39.79 -2.06
N ILE A 159 11.65 -39.29 -1.55
CA ILE A 159 13.03 -39.66 -1.96
C ILE A 159 13.58 -40.71 -1.00
#